data_AF-A0A9W6LZ43-F1
#
_entry.id   AF-A0A9W6LZ43-F1
#
_cell.length_a   1.000
_cell.length_b   1.000
_cell.length_c   1.000
_cell.angle_alpha   90.00
_cell.angle_beta   90.00
_cell.angle_gamma   90.00
#
_symmetry.space_group_name_H-M   'P 1'
#
loop_
_entity.id
_entity.type
_entity.pdbx_description
1 polymer ?
#
loop_
_entity_poly.entity_id
_entity_poly.type
_entity_poly.pdbx_seq_one_letter_code
_entity_poly.pdbx_strand_id
1 'polypeptide(L)'
;MTSIESVTLDVADTSAAERFFTAAFGLDSRVQVRALEAPTSGFRGYSLSLIVSQPSTVNALFDSAVAAGATVVKPVSKSMWGHGGVAQAPDGSIWKVATSAKKDTGPATRQIDQVVLLLAAGDVSATKQFYVGHGLAVGKSFGTYVEFDMPTSPVRLGLYSRKALAKDAGVPPEGSGSHRIAINSTAAPFTDPDGFAWEPVSTSARA
;
A
#
# COMPACT_ATOMS: atom_id res chain seq x y z
N MET A 1 13.57 13.35 -10.49
CA MET A 1 12.19 12.85 -10.65
C MET A 1 11.77 12.25 -9.32
N THR A 2 10.56 12.57 -8.85
CA THR A 2 10.08 12.10 -7.55
C THR A 2 9.92 10.58 -7.54
N SER A 3 10.50 9.93 -6.54
CA SER A 3 10.47 8.47 -6.33
C SER A 3 10.09 8.19 -4.87
N ILE A 4 9.24 7.19 -4.65
CA ILE A 4 8.89 6.69 -3.32
C ILE A 4 9.73 5.43 -3.07
N GLU A 5 10.69 5.54 -2.18
CA GLU A 5 11.64 4.46 -1.89
C GLU A 5 11.05 3.43 -0.92
N SER A 6 10.23 3.89 0.02
CA SER A 6 9.57 3.05 1.02
C SER A 6 8.38 3.77 1.66
N VAL A 7 7.62 3.04 2.46
CA VAL A 7 6.65 3.61 3.40
C VAL A 7 7.07 3.28 4.81
N THR A 8 6.81 4.19 5.75
CA THR A 8 6.97 3.96 7.18
C THR A 8 5.61 3.76 7.80
N LEU A 9 5.38 2.64 8.48
CA LEU A 9 4.16 2.38 9.23
C LEU A 9 4.37 2.72 10.71
N ASP A 10 3.51 3.59 11.23
CA ASP A 10 3.53 3.95 12.64
C ASP A 10 2.76 2.88 13.43
N VAL A 11 3.47 2.17 14.31
CA VAL A 11 2.94 1.00 15.01
C VAL A 11 3.21 1.09 16.51
N ALA A 12 2.38 0.40 17.30
CA ALA A 12 2.56 0.32 18.74
C ALA A 12 3.69 -0.65 19.13
N ASP A 13 3.85 -1.74 18.38
CA ASP A 13 4.89 -2.76 18.58
C ASP A 13 5.67 -2.96 17.28
N THR A 14 6.85 -2.35 17.20
CA THR A 14 7.72 -2.43 16.01
C THR A 14 8.27 -3.83 15.80
N SER A 15 8.63 -4.55 16.85
CA SER A 15 9.17 -5.91 16.75
C SER A 15 8.13 -6.93 16.29
N ALA A 16 6.86 -6.78 16.68
CA ALA A 16 5.77 -7.58 16.12
C ALA A 16 5.53 -7.24 14.64
N ALA A 17 5.51 -5.95 14.29
CA ALA A 17 5.29 -5.50 12.93
C ALA A 17 6.42 -5.95 11.97
N GLU A 18 7.69 -5.81 12.36
CA GLU A 18 8.84 -6.28 11.59
C GLU A 18 8.74 -7.79 11.32
N ARG A 19 8.55 -8.60 12.37
CA ARG A 19 8.38 -10.06 12.22
C ARG A 19 7.24 -10.41 11.26
N PHE A 20 6.12 -9.68 11.33
CA PHE A 20 5.01 -9.86 10.40
C PHE A 20 5.43 -9.56 8.96
N PHE A 21 5.98 -8.38 8.66
CA PHE A 21 6.31 -7.98 7.28
C PHE A 21 7.44 -8.81 6.67
N THR A 22 8.43 -9.22 7.47
CA THR A 22 9.47 -10.17 7.04
C THR A 22 8.85 -11.53 6.70
N ALA A 23 8.05 -12.11 7.59
CA ALA A 23 7.48 -13.45 7.39
C ALA A 23 6.41 -13.50 6.28
N ALA A 24 5.53 -12.49 6.24
CA ALA A 24 4.43 -12.41 5.29
C ALA A 24 4.92 -12.11 3.87
N PHE A 25 5.79 -11.12 3.70
CA PHE A 25 6.08 -10.56 2.38
C PHE A 25 7.57 -10.41 2.04
N GLY A 26 8.47 -10.37 3.03
CA GLY A 26 9.90 -10.11 2.81
C GLY A 26 10.17 -8.69 2.29
N LEU A 27 9.42 -7.69 2.80
CA LEU A 27 9.43 -6.30 2.33
C LEU A 27 10.30 -5.37 3.17
N ASP A 28 11.31 -5.89 3.85
CA ASP A 28 12.13 -5.15 4.84
C ASP A 28 12.79 -3.88 4.29
N SER A 29 12.97 -3.77 2.96
CA SER A 29 13.51 -2.59 2.29
C SER A 29 12.45 -1.58 1.83
N ARG A 30 11.18 -1.98 1.70
CA ARG A 30 10.07 -1.15 1.19
C ARG A 30 9.08 -0.74 2.27
N VAL A 31 9.04 -1.47 3.39
CA VAL A 31 8.20 -1.18 4.55
C VAL A 31 9.11 -1.03 5.76
N GLN A 32 9.20 0.19 6.26
CA GLN A 32 9.84 0.51 7.52
C GLN A 32 8.77 0.60 8.60
N VAL A 33 9.16 0.47 9.87
CA VAL A 33 8.26 0.68 11.00
C VAL A 33 8.83 1.73 11.93
N ARG A 34 7.95 2.50 12.55
CA ARG A 34 8.29 3.52 13.54
C ARG A 34 7.38 3.36 14.75
N ALA A 35 7.96 3.42 15.94
CA ALA A 35 7.19 3.40 17.18
C ALA A 35 6.47 4.74 17.34
N LEU A 36 5.16 4.76 17.04
CA LEU A 36 4.31 5.93 17.25
C LEU A 36 2.86 5.48 17.43
N GLU A 37 2.28 5.81 18.57
CA GLU A 37 0.92 5.44 18.91
C GLU A 37 -0.04 6.63 18.78
N ALA A 38 -0.21 7.11 17.54
CA ALA A 38 -1.19 8.14 17.25
C ALA A 38 -2.62 7.53 17.21
N PRO A 39 -3.64 8.08 17.90
CA PRO A 39 -5.00 7.54 17.87
C PRO A 39 -5.55 7.42 16.44
N THR A 40 -6.20 6.30 16.14
CA THR A 40 -6.80 6.02 14.84
C THR A 40 -7.97 5.05 14.99
N SER A 41 -8.98 5.14 14.12
CA SER A 41 -10.11 4.22 14.09
C SER A 41 -10.58 3.98 12.66
N GLY A 42 -11.18 2.80 12.40
CA GLY A 42 -11.73 2.45 11.10
C GLY A 42 -10.71 2.47 9.96
N PHE A 43 -11.14 2.88 8.77
CA PHE A 43 -10.30 2.95 7.58
C PHE A 43 -9.33 4.13 7.64
N ARG A 44 -8.02 3.83 7.56
CA ARG A 44 -6.93 4.83 7.60
C ARG A 44 -6.71 5.56 6.29
N GLY A 45 -7.61 5.43 5.31
CA GLY A 45 -7.52 6.19 4.06
C GLY A 45 -6.45 5.70 3.08
N TYR A 46 -5.80 4.55 3.29
CA TYR A 46 -4.86 3.99 2.32
C TYR A 46 -4.93 2.46 2.27
N SER A 47 -4.38 1.87 1.22
CA SER A 47 -4.07 0.45 1.16
C SER A 47 -2.77 0.21 0.40
N LEU A 48 -2.10 -0.89 0.71
CA LEU A 48 -0.91 -1.36 0.00
C LEU A 48 -1.28 -2.58 -0.84
N SER A 49 -0.89 -2.58 -2.11
CA SER A 49 -1.11 -3.70 -3.02
C SER A 49 0.21 -4.30 -3.49
N LEU A 50 0.30 -5.63 -3.41
CA LEU A 50 1.37 -6.43 -3.98
C LEU A 50 0.87 -7.02 -5.30
N ILE A 51 1.43 -6.52 -6.40
CA ILE A 51 1.15 -7.03 -7.74
C ILE A 51 2.16 -8.10 -8.06
N VAL A 52 1.67 -9.27 -8.47
CA VAL A 52 2.47 -10.45 -8.73
C VAL A 52 2.11 -11.09 -10.06
N SER A 53 3.01 -11.92 -10.57
CA SER A 53 2.94 -12.42 -11.95
C SER A 53 1.87 -13.50 -12.18
N GLN A 54 1.48 -14.24 -11.14
CA GLN A 54 0.57 -15.38 -11.30
C GLN A 54 -0.24 -15.75 -10.05
N PRO A 55 -1.37 -16.49 -10.21
CA PRO A 55 -2.27 -16.85 -9.12
C PRO A 55 -1.63 -17.63 -7.96
N SER A 56 -0.72 -18.56 -8.24
CA SER A 56 -0.03 -19.33 -7.20
C SER A 56 0.86 -18.47 -6.30
N THR A 57 1.48 -17.41 -6.86
CA THR A 57 2.23 -16.42 -6.07
C THR A 57 1.30 -15.59 -5.18
N VAL A 58 0.09 -15.27 -5.66
CA VAL A 58 -0.94 -14.63 -4.82
C VAL A 58 -1.25 -15.52 -3.61
N ASN A 59 -1.58 -16.79 -3.86
CA ASN A 59 -1.92 -17.73 -2.79
C ASN A 59 -0.76 -17.84 -1.79
N ALA A 60 0.47 -18.03 -2.26
CA ALA A 60 1.65 -18.19 -1.39
C ALA A 60 1.89 -16.99 -0.46
N LEU A 61 1.80 -15.75 -0.97
CA LEU A 61 1.97 -14.54 -0.16
C LEU A 61 0.77 -14.32 0.78
N PHE A 62 -0.44 -14.57 0.30
CA PHE A 62 -1.65 -14.39 1.10
C PHE A 62 -1.71 -15.39 2.27
N ASP A 63 -1.42 -16.66 2.01
CA ASP A 63 -1.37 -17.70 3.04
C ASP A 63 -0.25 -17.41 4.05
N SER A 64 0.90 -16.89 3.60
CA SER A 64 1.98 -16.46 4.49
C SER A 64 1.54 -15.30 5.39
N ALA A 65 0.80 -14.33 4.86
CA ALA A 65 0.27 -13.22 5.66
C ALA A 65 -0.74 -13.71 6.71
N VAL A 66 -1.65 -14.60 6.34
CA VAL A 66 -2.61 -15.19 7.28
C VAL A 66 -1.89 -16.01 8.36
N ALA A 67 -0.91 -16.84 7.98
CA ALA A 67 -0.09 -17.60 8.92
C ALA A 67 0.72 -16.69 9.87
N ALA A 68 1.10 -15.50 9.42
CA ALA A 68 1.78 -14.48 10.24
C ALA A 68 0.82 -13.67 11.13
N GLY A 69 -0.50 -13.88 11.05
CA GLY A 69 -1.51 -13.25 11.90
C GLY A 69 -2.39 -12.20 11.20
N ALA A 70 -2.34 -12.08 9.87
CA ALA A 70 -3.26 -11.22 9.15
C ALA A 70 -4.70 -11.76 9.20
N THR A 71 -5.67 -10.87 9.35
CA THR A 71 -7.09 -11.20 9.27
C THR A 71 -7.56 -11.09 7.82
N VAL A 72 -8.26 -12.11 7.32
CA VAL A 72 -8.84 -12.09 5.97
C VAL A 72 -9.99 -11.07 5.92
N VAL A 73 -9.88 -10.07 5.05
CA VAL A 73 -10.94 -9.08 4.76
C VAL A 73 -11.74 -9.53 3.54
N LYS A 74 -11.04 -9.92 2.48
CA LYS A 74 -11.60 -10.53 1.28
C LYS A 74 -10.83 -11.81 0.98
N PRO A 75 -11.50 -12.98 0.93
CA PRO A 75 -10.82 -14.23 0.61
C PRO A 75 -10.24 -14.16 -0.81
N VAL A 76 -9.16 -14.92 -1.04
CA VAL A 76 -8.57 -15.01 -2.37
C VAL A 76 -9.55 -15.67 -3.33
N SER A 77 -9.88 -14.98 -4.41
CA SER A 77 -10.81 -15.49 -5.41
C SER A 77 -10.43 -15.06 -6.83
N LYS A 78 -10.90 -15.84 -7.81
CA LYS A 78 -10.91 -15.42 -9.21
C LYS A 78 -11.97 -14.35 -9.43
N SER A 79 -11.69 -13.42 -10.33
CA SER A 79 -12.61 -12.36 -10.77
C SER A 79 -12.42 -12.09 -12.26
N MET A 80 -13.26 -11.23 -12.83
CA MET A 80 -13.11 -10.79 -14.22
C MET A 80 -11.78 -10.04 -14.47
N TRP A 81 -11.19 -9.47 -13.42
CA TRP A 81 -9.97 -8.64 -13.47
C TRP A 81 -8.71 -9.40 -13.09
N GLY A 82 -8.80 -10.69 -12.74
CA GLY A 82 -7.66 -11.51 -12.35
C GLY A 82 -7.93 -12.37 -11.11
N HIS A 83 -6.93 -12.52 -10.25
CA HIS A 83 -6.97 -13.34 -9.04
C HIS A 83 -6.34 -12.59 -7.87
N GLY A 84 -6.99 -12.55 -6.70
CA GLY A 84 -6.50 -11.74 -5.58
C GLY A 84 -7.35 -11.83 -4.32
N GLY A 85 -6.79 -11.33 -3.21
CA GLY A 85 -7.44 -11.24 -1.90
C GLY A 85 -6.98 -10.00 -1.14
N VAL A 86 -7.68 -9.67 -0.05
CA VAL A 86 -7.34 -8.56 0.85
C VAL A 86 -7.28 -9.06 2.29
N ALA A 87 -6.23 -8.70 3.01
CA ALA A 87 -6.04 -9.00 4.42
C ALA A 87 -5.65 -7.74 5.20
N GLN A 88 -6.00 -7.72 6.47
CA GLN A 88 -5.59 -6.70 7.42
C GLN A 88 -4.44 -7.25 8.27
N ALA A 89 -3.29 -6.55 8.25
CA ALA A 89 -2.16 -6.90 9.09
C ALA A 89 -2.44 -6.61 10.58
N PRO A 90 -1.69 -7.20 11.53
CA PRO A 90 -1.92 -7.00 12.96
C PRO A 90 -1.84 -5.55 13.43
N ASP A 91 -1.08 -4.71 12.74
CA ASP A 91 -0.98 -3.27 13.00
C ASP A 91 -2.22 -2.47 12.52
N GLY A 92 -3.13 -3.13 11.80
CA GLY A 92 -4.35 -2.60 11.22
C GLY A 92 -4.22 -2.09 9.78
N SER A 93 -3.03 -2.14 9.17
CA SER A 93 -2.84 -1.76 7.76
C SER A 93 -3.49 -2.76 6.80
N ILE A 94 -3.99 -2.28 5.65
CA ILE A 94 -4.74 -3.10 4.68
C ILE A 94 -3.85 -3.46 3.49
N TRP A 95 -3.77 -4.75 3.21
CA TRP A 95 -2.89 -5.34 2.20
C TRP A 95 -3.68 -6.16 1.19
N LYS A 96 -3.52 -5.83 -0.08
CA LYS A 96 -4.05 -6.58 -1.22
C LYS A 96 -2.93 -7.35 -1.89
N VAL A 97 -3.17 -8.61 -2.23
CA VAL A 97 -2.27 -9.38 -3.11
C VAL A 97 -3.06 -9.73 -4.35
N ALA A 98 -2.55 -9.39 -5.53
CA ALA A 98 -3.31 -9.56 -6.76
C ALA A 98 -2.44 -9.80 -7.99
N THR A 99 -3.02 -10.45 -8.98
CA THR A 99 -2.48 -10.57 -10.34
C THR A 99 -3.62 -10.39 -11.35
N SER A 100 -3.31 -9.86 -12.53
CA SER A 100 -4.22 -9.87 -13.68
C SER A 100 -4.17 -11.19 -14.48
N ALA A 101 -3.14 -12.02 -14.25
CA ALA A 101 -3.02 -13.33 -14.87
C ALA A 101 -4.13 -14.27 -14.39
N LYS A 102 -4.66 -15.08 -15.31
CA LYS A 102 -5.79 -16.00 -15.03
C LYS A 102 -5.35 -17.43 -14.72
N LYS A 103 -4.09 -17.77 -14.97
CA LYS A 103 -3.51 -19.09 -14.80
C LYS A 103 -2.04 -18.98 -14.44
N ASP A 104 -1.51 -20.02 -13.82
CA ASP A 104 -0.07 -20.15 -13.59
C ASP A 104 0.66 -20.47 -14.91
N THR A 105 1.85 -19.93 -15.07
CA THR A 105 2.73 -20.21 -16.21
C THR A 105 4.07 -20.81 -15.78
N GLY A 106 4.33 -20.91 -14.48
CA GLY A 106 5.51 -21.53 -13.91
C GLY A 106 5.30 -21.95 -12.45
N PRO A 107 6.36 -22.40 -11.75
CA PRO A 107 6.26 -22.75 -10.34
C PRO A 107 5.86 -21.54 -9.49
N ALA A 108 5.23 -21.80 -8.34
CA ALA A 108 4.92 -20.75 -7.38
C ALA A 108 6.20 -20.04 -6.94
N THR A 109 6.18 -18.71 -6.96
CA THR A 109 7.27 -17.88 -6.45
C THR A 109 6.75 -17.05 -5.28
N ARG A 110 7.64 -16.31 -4.61
CA ARG A 110 7.27 -15.20 -3.71
C ARG A 110 7.71 -13.85 -4.26
N GLN A 111 7.98 -13.79 -5.56
CA GLN A 111 8.43 -12.56 -6.21
C GLN A 111 7.29 -11.55 -6.31
N ILE A 112 7.57 -10.33 -5.89
CA ILE A 112 6.65 -9.21 -5.96
C ILE A 112 7.11 -8.32 -7.11
N ASP A 113 6.26 -8.16 -8.12
CA ASP A 113 6.60 -7.38 -9.30
C ASP A 113 6.49 -5.88 -9.00
N GLN A 114 5.44 -5.48 -8.28
CA GLN A 114 5.20 -4.08 -7.91
C GLN A 114 4.56 -3.97 -6.53
N VAL A 115 4.96 -2.92 -5.80
CA VAL A 115 4.23 -2.43 -4.62
C VAL A 115 3.51 -1.15 -5.03
N VAL A 116 2.21 -1.08 -4.76
CA VAL A 116 1.37 0.09 -5.08
C VAL A 116 0.75 0.61 -3.79
N LEU A 117 1.00 1.88 -3.49
CA LEU A 117 0.30 2.64 -2.47
C LEU A 117 -0.90 3.35 -3.10
N LEU A 118 -2.09 3.06 -2.61
CA LEU A 118 -3.30 3.80 -2.96
C LEU A 118 -3.71 4.69 -1.80
N LEU A 119 -3.88 5.98 -2.07
CA LEU A 119 -4.36 6.97 -1.10
C LEU A 119 -5.81 7.34 -1.42
N ALA A 120 -6.59 7.51 -0.37
CA ALA A 120 -7.92 8.10 -0.43
C ALA A 120 -7.79 9.61 -0.47
N ALA A 121 -8.38 10.23 -1.50
CA ALA A 121 -8.55 11.66 -1.57
C ALA A 121 -10.00 12.06 -1.31
N GLY A 122 -10.21 13.10 -0.51
CA GLY A 122 -11.49 13.78 -0.34
C GLY A 122 -11.91 14.47 -1.63
N ASP A 123 -10.97 15.14 -2.30
CA ASP A 123 -11.10 15.69 -3.65
C ASP A 123 -9.96 15.17 -4.55
N VAL A 124 -10.25 14.14 -5.33
CA VAL A 124 -9.28 13.49 -6.24
C VAL A 124 -8.70 14.49 -7.25
N SER A 125 -9.47 15.47 -7.72
CA SER A 125 -8.99 16.44 -8.70
C SER A 125 -8.01 17.41 -8.07
N ALA A 126 -8.34 17.95 -6.89
CA ALA A 126 -7.46 18.85 -6.14
C ALA A 126 -6.16 18.14 -5.72
N THR A 127 -6.25 16.94 -5.15
CA THR A 127 -5.08 16.15 -4.72
C THR A 127 -4.21 15.74 -5.91
N LYS A 128 -4.79 15.41 -7.06
CA LYS A 128 -4.03 15.20 -8.31
C LYS A 128 -3.24 16.45 -8.71
N GLN A 129 -3.87 17.62 -8.74
CA GLN A 129 -3.17 18.87 -9.09
C GLN A 129 -2.08 19.22 -8.08
N PHE A 130 -2.32 18.96 -6.80
CA PHE A 130 -1.33 19.13 -5.76
C PHE A 130 -0.06 18.28 -6.04
N TYR A 131 -0.23 16.99 -6.32
CA TYR A 131 0.90 16.10 -6.63
C TYR A 131 1.61 16.47 -7.95
N VAL A 132 0.89 16.94 -8.96
CA VAL A 132 1.49 17.48 -10.19
C VAL A 132 2.33 18.71 -9.88
N GLY A 133 1.85 19.61 -9.02
CA GLY A 133 2.60 20.76 -8.51
C GLY A 133 3.88 20.37 -7.75
N HIS A 134 3.92 19.16 -7.19
CA HIS A 134 5.10 18.57 -6.53
C HIS A 134 5.93 17.67 -7.48
N GLY A 135 5.74 17.82 -8.79
CA GLY A 135 6.60 17.21 -9.81
C GLY A 135 6.26 15.76 -10.16
N LEU A 136 5.11 15.23 -9.74
CA LEU A 136 4.63 13.92 -10.21
C LEU A 136 3.93 14.06 -11.57
N ALA A 137 4.26 13.15 -12.49
CA ALA A 137 3.55 13.06 -13.77
C ALA A 137 2.34 12.14 -13.63
N VAL A 138 1.22 12.48 -14.26
CA VAL A 138 0.04 11.59 -14.33
C VAL A 138 0.27 10.55 -15.42
N GLY A 139 0.16 9.27 -15.07
CA GLY A 139 0.21 8.16 -16.03
C GLY A 139 -1.18 7.80 -16.55
N LYS A 140 -2.13 7.51 -15.65
CA LYS A 140 -3.52 7.20 -15.99
C LYS A 140 -4.47 8.03 -15.15
N SER A 141 -5.59 8.44 -15.73
CA SER A 141 -6.64 9.15 -15.00
C SER A 141 -7.99 8.82 -15.62
N PHE A 142 -8.86 8.13 -14.89
CA PHE A 142 -10.19 7.78 -15.36
C PHE A 142 -11.19 7.69 -14.21
N GLY A 143 -12.38 8.27 -14.38
CA GLY A 143 -13.40 8.32 -13.34
C GLY A 143 -12.86 8.92 -12.04
N THR A 144 -12.85 8.13 -10.96
CA THR A 144 -12.36 8.52 -9.64
C THR A 144 -10.97 7.96 -9.31
N TYR A 145 -10.25 7.44 -10.31
CA TYR A 145 -8.92 6.86 -10.18
C TYR A 145 -7.87 7.70 -10.90
N VAL A 146 -6.71 7.85 -10.25
CA VAL A 146 -5.49 8.43 -10.84
C VAL A 146 -4.31 7.50 -10.51
N GLU A 147 -3.45 7.25 -11.49
CA GLU A 147 -2.16 6.59 -11.34
C GLU A 147 -1.08 7.60 -11.75
N PHE A 148 -0.05 7.78 -10.92
CA PHE A 148 1.10 8.59 -11.30
C PHE A 148 2.15 7.73 -12.01
N ASP A 149 2.80 8.31 -13.02
CA ASP A 149 3.88 7.64 -13.73
C ASP A 149 5.15 7.66 -12.85
N MET A 150 5.55 6.47 -12.43
CA MET A 150 6.66 6.26 -11.50
C MET A 150 7.47 5.02 -11.93
N PRO A 151 8.09 5.01 -13.11
CA PRO A 151 8.63 3.80 -13.74
C PRO A 151 9.82 3.20 -12.99
N THR A 152 10.62 4.02 -12.30
CA THR A 152 11.78 3.59 -11.51
C THR A 152 11.52 3.54 -10.01
N SER A 153 10.31 3.90 -9.56
CA SER A 153 9.99 4.02 -8.14
C SER A 153 9.73 2.64 -7.53
N PRO A 154 10.37 2.28 -6.40
CA PRO A 154 10.08 1.04 -5.68
C PRO A 154 8.62 0.92 -5.24
N VAL A 155 7.96 2.03 -4.92
CA VAL A 155 6.54 2.08 -4.61
C VAL A 155 5.83 2.99 -5.62
N ARG A 156 4.80 2.45 -6.28
CA ARG A 156 3.93 3.23 -7.17
C ARG A 156 2.84 3.93 -6.38
N LEU A 157 2.34 5.04 -6.91
CA LEU A 157 1.30 5.85 -6.27
C LEU A 157 0.04 5.93 -7.13
N GLY A 158 -1.11 5.76 -6.50
CA GLY A 158 -2.40 6.10 -7.09
C GLY A 158 -3.36 6.73 -6.09
N LEU A 159 -4.40 7.36 -6.63
CA LEU A 159 -5.48 8.00 -5.87
C LEU A 159 -6.81 7.33 -6.20
N TYR A 160 -7.64 7.23 -5.16
CA TYR A 160 -9.05 6.94 -5.26
C TYR A 160 -9.84 7.93 -4.42
N SER A 161 -11.13 8.12 -4.75
CA SER A 161 -12.03 8.67 -3.72
C SER A 161 -12.08 7.73 -2.52
N ARG A 162 -12.23 8.27 -1.31
CA ARG A 162 -12.28 7.47 -0.07
C ARG A 162 -13.25 6.29 -0.14
N LYS A 163 -14.46 6.52 -0.67
CA LYS A 163 -15.49 5.48 -0.85
C LYS A 163 -15.06 4.40 -1.83
N ALA A 164 -14.42 4.78 -2.93
CA ALA A 164 -13.94 3.82 -3.93
C ALA A 164 -12.80 2.96 -3.37
N LEU A 165 -11.85 3.56 -2.65
CA LEU A 165 -10.74 2.83 -2.05
C LEU A 165 -11.22 1.85 -0.97
N ALA A 166 -12.10 2.29 -0.06
CA ALA A 166 -12.67 1.44 0.97
C ALA A 166 -13.44 0.25 0.37
N LYS A 167 -14.19 0.47 -0.72
CA LYS A 167 -14.87 -0.58 -1.47
C LYS A 167 -13.89 -1.57 -2.12
N ASP A 168 -12.79 -1.11 -2.69
CA ASP A 168 -11.75 -1.98 -3.24
C ASP A 168 -11.12 -2.84 -2.13
N ALA A 169 -10.76 -2.21 -1.01
CA ALA A 169 -10.24 -2.85 0.19
C ALA A 169 -11.23 -3.81 0.87
N GLY A 170 -12.55 -3.62 0.68
CA GLY A 170 -13.58 -4.43 1.35
C GLY A 170 -13.83 -4.04 2.79
N VAL A 171 -13.59 -2.77 3.15
CA VAL A 171 -13.83 -2.22 4.50
C VAL A 171 -14.85 -1.07 4.46
N PRO A 172 -15.50 -0.73 5.59
CA PRO A 172 -16.30 0.47 5.69
C PRO A 172 -15.45 1.73 5.42
N PRO A 173 -15.98 2.75 4.72
CA PRO A 173 -15.21 3.97 4.44
C PRO A 173 -15.00 4.85 5.67
N GLU A 174 -15.73 4.63 6.76
CA GLU A 174 -15.62 5.39 7.99
C GLU A 174 -14.28 5.15 8.68
N GLY A 175 -13.74 6.22 9.28
CA GLY A 175 -12.49 6.18 10.04
C GLY A 175 -12.05 7.59 10.39
N SER A 176 -11.22 7.73 11.41
CA SER A 176 -10.76 9.02 11.92
C SER A 176 -9.40 8.88 12.61
N GLY A 177 -8.76 10.03 12.86
CA GLY A 177 -7.45 10.09 13.49
C GLY A 177 -6.31 9.90 12.49
N SER A 178 -5.16 9.45 13.00
CA SER A 178 -3.94 9.31 12.22
C SER A 178 -4.04 8.24 11.13
N HIS A 179 -3.44 8.52 9.98
CA HIS A 179 -3.22 7.53 8.93
C HIS A 179 -2.18 6.47 9.35
N ARG A 180 -1.32 6.77 10.32
CA ARG A 180 -0.22 5.90 10.77
C ARG A 180 0.68 5.42 9.63
N ILE A 181 0.96 6.33 8.69
CA ILE A 181 1.85 6.08 7.55
C ILE A 181 2.58 7.38 7.18
N ALA A 182 3.85 7.25 6.83
CA ALA A 182 4.62 8.27 6.12
C ALA A 182 5.18 7.70 4.81
N ILE A 183 5.29 8.56 3.80
CA ILE A 183 5.74 8.22 2.45
C ILE A 183 7.18 8.71 2.31
N ASN A 184 8.13 7.79 2.26
CA ASN A 184 9.56 8.13 2.20
C ASN A 184 9.96 8.32 0.75
N SER A 185 10.32 9.54 0.37
CA SER A 185 10.53 9.91 -1.03
C SER A 185 11.76 10.78 -1.25
N THR A 186 12.17 10.89 -2.52
CA THR A 186 13.21 11.83 -2.96
C THR A 186 12.72 13.27 -3.11
N ALA A 187 11.42 13.54 -2.93
CA ALA A 187 10.89 14.90 -2.94
C ALA A 187 11.23 15.65 -1.64
N ALA A 188 11.12 16.97 -1.68
CA ALA A 188 11.12 17.77 -0.45
C ALA A 188 9.95 17.35 0.44
N PRO A 189 10.07 17.43 1.78
CA PRO A 189 8.99 17.02 2.67
C PRO A 189 7.75 17.90 2.50
N PHE A 190 6.56 17.30 2.52
CA PHE A 190 5.28 18.01 2.51
C PHE A 190 4.18 17.16 3.13
N THR A 191 2.99 17.74 3.32
CA THR A 191 1.78 17.00 3.68
C THR A 191 0.74 17.27 2.61
N ASP A 192 0.12 16.21 2.09
CA ASP A 192 -0.90 16.36 1.06
C ASP A 192 -2.23 16.90 1.64
N PRO A 193 -3.19 17.30 0.80
CA PRO A 193 -4.47 17.87 1.24
C PRO A 193 -5.29 16.96 2.17
N ASP A 194 -5.01 15.65 2.15
CA ASP A 194 -5.72 14.63 2.92
C ASP A 194 -4.95 14.24 4.19
N GLY A 195 -3.77 14.81 4.45
CA GLY A 195 -3.00 14.60 5.66
C GLY A 195 -1.91 13.53 5.56
N PHE A 196 -1.59 13.03 4.37
CA PHE A 196 -0.49 12.07 4.18
C PHE A 196 0.86 12.79 4.18
N ALA A 197 1.71 12.43 5.13
CA ALA A 197 3.05 13.00 5.26
C ALA A 197 4.01 12.37 4.24
N TRP A 198 4.72 13.23 3.50
CA TRP A 198 5.86 12.88 2.67
C TRP A 198 7.13 13.29 3.40
N GLU A 199 7.97 12.31 3.70
CA GLU A 199 9.20 12.44 4.48
C GLU A 199 10.42 12.20 3.59
N PRO A 200 11.60 12.75 3.94
CA PRO A 200 12.81 12.43 3.20
C PRO A 200 13.18 10.96 3.43
N VAL A 201 13.85 10.34 2.46
CA VAL A 201 14.35 8.97 2.62
C VAL A 201 15.27 8.90 3.85
N SER A 202 14.81 8.22 4.89
CA SER A 202 15.63 7.97 6.07
C SER A 202 16.70 6.94 5.73
N THR A 203 17.97 7.34 5.82
CA THR A 203 19.10 6.41 5.87
C THR A 203 19.16 5.86 7.28
N SER A 204 18.33 4.85 7.59
CA SER A 204 18.55 4.09 8.81
C SER A 204 19.84 3.30 8.61
N ALA A 205 20.94 3.80 9.18
CA ALA A 205 22.15 3.03 9.34
C ALA A 205 21.78 1.83 10.23
N ARG A 206 21.61 0.65 9.61
CA ARG A 206 21.57 -0.60 10.37
C ARG A 206 22.90 -0.71 11.11
N ALA A 207 22.88 -0.42 12.40
CA ALA A 207 23.96 -0.70 13.33
C ALA A 207 23.99 -2.20 13.65
#